data_AF-A0A932F3K3-F1
#
_entry.id   AF-A0A932F3K3-F1
#
_cell.length_a   1.000
_cell.length_b   1.000
_cell.length_c   1.000
_cell.angle_alpha   90.00
_cell.angle_beta   90.00
_cell.angle_gamma   90.00
#
_symmetry.space_group_name_H-M   'P 1'
#
loop_
_entity.id
_entity.type
_entity.pdbx_description
1 polymer ?
#
loop_
_entity_poly.entity_id
_entity_poly.type
_entity_poly.pdbx_seq_one_letter_code
_entity_poly.pdbx_strand_id
1 'polypeptide(L)'
;MAQSTQVLFSHRDLIELLIKNAGIHDGRWSLLLNLSVGTGHMAVPPDQTGPGVMVVVTSVGLQRLQDGIDAGKDAIVVDATEVNPEPK
;
A
#
# COMPACT_ATOMS: atom_id res chain seq x y z
N MET A 1 9.24 31.04 0.79
CA MET A 1 8.31 29.89 0.63
C MET A 1 9.17 28.65 0.49
N ALA A 2 9.05 27.68 1.40
CA ALA A 2 9.82 26.44 1.28
C ALA A 2 9.21 25.59 0.14
N GLN A 3 10.00 25.28 -0.88
CA GLN A 3 9.60 24.30 -1.88
C GLN A 3 9.61 22.91 -1.21
N SER A 4 8.48 22.21 -1.31
CA SER A 4 8.40 20.82 -0.89
C SER A 4 9.18 19.94 -1.87
N THR A 5 10.30 19.36 -1.42
CA THR A 5 11.01 18.30 -2.15
C THR A 5 10.19 17.02 -2.07
N GLN A 6 9.89 16.41 -3.21
CA GLN A 6 9.18 15.13 -3.28
C GLN A 6 10.16 14.01 -3.62
N VAL A 7 10.10 12.90 -2.89
CA VAL A 7 10.81 11.66 -3.20
C VAL A 7 9.75 10.58 -3.39
N LEU A 8 9.81 9.87 -4.52
CA LEU A 8 8.84 8.84 -4.89
C LEU A 8 9.45 7.45 -4.72
N PHE A 9 8.64 6.52 -4.23
CA PHE A 9 8.98 5.11 -4.10
C PHE A 9 7.96 4.27 -4.86
N SER A 10 8.39 3.13 -5.39
CA SER A 10 7.46 2.17 -5.99
C SER A 10 6.69 1.41 -4.91
N HIS A 11 5.54 0.83 -5.27
CA HIS A 11 4.81 -0.07 -4.38
C HIS A 11 5.67 -1.28 -3.96
N ARG A 12 6.56 -1.75 -4.84
CA ARG A 12 7.48 -2.83 -4.52
C ARG A 12 8.45 -2.42 -3.41
N ASP A 13 9.05 -1.24 -3.50
CA ASP A 13 9.96 -0.72 -2.47
C ASP A 13 9.29 -0.68 -1.10
N LEU A 14 8.03 -0.25 -1.06
CA LEU A 14 7.23 -0.23 0.16
C LEU A 14 6.98 -1.63 0.71
N ILE A 15 6.63 -2.60 -0.14
CA ILE A 15 6.42 -4.00 0.28
C ILE A 15 7.72 -4.59 0.84
N GLU A 16 8.84 -4.41 0.14
CA GLU A 16 10.15 -4.89 0.59
C GLU A 16 10.53 -4.30 1.94
N LEU A 17 10.30 -3.00 2.13
CA LEU A 17 10.55 -2.30 3.39
C LEU A 17 9.68 -2.88 4.52
N LEU A 18 8.38 -3.09 4.26
CA LEU A 18 7.45 -3.65 5.25
C LEU A 18 7.79 -5.10 5.61
N ILE A 19 8.19 -5.93 4.64
CA ILE A 19 8.62 -7.33 4.87
C ILE A 19 9.83 -7.35 5.82
N LYS A 20 10.86 -6.56 5.52
CA LYS A 20 12.06 -6.44 6.35
C LYS A 20 11.73 -5.89 7.73
N ASN A 21 10.92 -4.84 7.81
CA ASN A 21 10.53 -4.22 9.07
C ASN A 21 9.71 -5.16 9.97
N ALA A 22 8.90 -6.04 9.39
CA ALA A 22 8.10 -7.02 10.11
C ALA A 22 8.85 -8.31 10.48
N GLY A 23 10.10 -8.48 10.03
CA GLY A 23 10.87 -9.71 10.26
C GLY A 23 10.28 -10.94 9.55
N ILE A 24 9.67 -10.73 8.39
CA ILE A 24 9.05 -11.80 7.60
C ILE A 24 10.12 -12.37 6.66
N HIS A 25 10.32 -13.69 6.70
CA HIS A 25 11.38 -14.35 5.94
C HIS A 25 10.88 -15.34 4.88
N ASP A 26 9.58 -15.63 4.85
CA ASP A 26 8.99 -16.62 3.95
C ASP A 26 7.64 -16.15 3.39
N GLY A 27 7.26 -16.73 2.25
CA GLY A 27 6.00 -16.53 1.57
C GLY A 27 6.00 -15.39 0.56
N ARG A 28 4.94 -15.36 -0.24
CA ARG A 28 4.66 -14.30 -1.22
C ARG A 28 3.67 -13.30 -0.62
N TRP A 29 4.00 -12.01 -0.70
CA TRP A 29 3.25 -10.95 -0.05
C TRP A 29 2.89 -9.84 -1.02
N SER A 30 1.69 -9.29 -0.88
CA SER A 30 1.23 -8.11 -1.62
C SER A 30 0.89 -6.96 -0.68
N LEU A 31 0.87 -5.74 -1.23
CA LEU A 31 0.42 -4.55 -0.52
C LEU A 31 -1.09 -4.64 -0.24
N LEU A 32 -1.46 -4.47 1.03
CA LEU A 32 -2.84 -4.32 1.47
C LEU A 32 -3.11 -2.84 1.76
N LEU A 33 -4.12 -2.28 1.12
CA LEU A 33 -4.63 -0.93 1.41
C LEU A 33 -6.05 -1.03 1.93
N ASN A 34 -6.28 -0.59 3.16
CA ASN A 34 -7.64 -0.43 3.67
C ASN A 34 -8.13 0.97 3.31
N LEU A 35 -9.25 1.02 2.60
CA LEU A 35 -9.89 2.25 2.17
C LEU A 35 -11.19 2.43 2.94
N SER A 36 -11.47 3.65 3.38
CA SER A 36 -12.78 4.06 3.86
C SER A 36 -13.38 5.07 2.90
N VAL A 37 -14.65 4.86 2.57
CA VAL A 37 -15.41 5.72 1.67
C VAL A 37 -16.47 6.44 2.49
N GLY A 38 -16.36 7.76 2.53
CA GLY A 38 -17.36 8.65 3.10
C GLY A 38 -18.09 9.40 1.99
N THR A 39 -19.39 9.62 2.16
CA THR A 39 -20.16 10.48 1.27
C THR A 39 -20.76 11.63 2.08
N GLY A 40 -20.92 12.78 1.44
CA GLY A 40 -21.48 13.94 2.11
C GLY A 40 -21.45 15.18 1.26
N HIS A 41 -21.98 16.26 1.83
CA HIS A 41 -21.84 17.59 1.26
C HIS A 41 -20.45 18.11 1.60
N MET A 42 -19.63 18.36 0.58
CA MET A 42 -18.26 18.83 0.73
C MET A 42 -18.09 20.21 0.08
N ALA A 43 -17.31 21.06 0.72
CA ALA A 43 -16.95 22.38 0.23
C ALA A 43 -15.54 22.34 -0.38
N VAL A 44 -15.47 21.90 -1.64
CA VAL A 44 -14.22 21.85 -2.43
C VAL A 44 -14.59 22.33 -3.84
N PRO A 45 -14.46 23.63 -4.18
CA PRO A 45 -13.81 24.74 -3.45
C PRO A 45 -14.60 25.28 -2.23
N PRO A 46 -13.97 26.05 -1.32
CA PRO A 46 -14.54 26.42 -0.01
C PRO A 46 -15.86 27.21 -0.05
N ASP A 47 -16.15 27.88 -1.15
CA ASP A 47 -17.32 28.73 -1.37
C ASP A 47 -18.52 27.98 -1.95
N GLN A 48 -18.38 26.69 -2.30
CA GLN A 48 -19.43 25.90 -2.93
C GLN A 48 -19.58 24.54 -2.28
N THR A 49 -20.76 24.27 -1.72
CA THR A 49 -21.09 22.97 -1.12
C THR A 49 -21.92 22.12 -2.08
N GLY A 50 -21.44 20.92 -2.38
CA GLY A 50 -22.13 19.96 -3.23
C GLY A 50 -21.93 18.52 -2.76
N PRO A 51 -22.68 17.55 -3.31
CA PRO A 51 -22.47 16.15 -3.00
C PRO A 51 -21.07 15.71 -3.44
N GLY A 52 -20.41 14.92 -2.62
CA GLY A 52 -19.10 14.39 -2.95
C GLY A 52 -18.78 13.09 -2.23
N VAL A 53 -17.63 12.53 -2.62
CA VAL A 53 -17.07 11.29 -2.09
C VAL A 53 -15.67 11.56 -1.57
N MET A 54 -15.41 11.16 -0.33
CA MET A 54 -14.10 11.15 0.28
C MET A 54 -13.59 9.71 0.33
N VAL A 55 -12.41 9.47 -0.25
CA VAL A 55 -11.71 8.18 -0.14
C VAL A 55 -10.49 8.41 0.75
N VAL A 56 -10.45 7.70 1.87
CA VAL A 56 -9.36 7.80 2.85
C VAL A 56 -8.64 6.47 2.93
N VAL A 57 -7.32 6.50 2.82
CA VAL A 57 -6.48 5.35 3.17
C VAL A 57 -6.39 5.27 4.69
N THR A 58 -6.98 4.24 5.29
CA THR A 58 -7.01 4.08 6.75
C THR A 58 -5.82 3.30 7.28
N SER A 59 -5.32 2.34 6.52
CA SER A 59 -4.10 1.62 6.85
C SER A 59 -3.44 1.01 5.62
N VAL A 60 -2.13 0.80 5.76
CA VAL A 60 -1.27 0.11 4.79
C VAL A 60 -0.69 -1.10 5.49
N GLY A 61 -0.71 -2.26 4.85
CA GLY A 61 -0.20 -3.50 5.40
C GLY A 61 0.28 -4.47 4.33
N LEU A 62 0.52 -5.71 4.76
CA LEU A 62 0.89 -6.82 3.90
C LEU A 62 -0.16 -7.92 3.98
N GLN A 63 -0.47 -8.53 2.84
CA GLN A 63 -1.31 -9.71 2.75
C GLN A 63 -0.50 -10.86 2.19
N ARG A 64 -0.49 -12.01 2.90
CA ARG A 64 0.13 -13.23 2.39
C ARG A 64 -0.77 -13.83 1.31
N LEU A 65 -0.20 -14.15 0.16
CA LEU A 65 -0.90 -14.87 -0.89
C LEU A 65 -0.97 -16.36 -0.52
N GLN A 66 -2.17 -16.93 -0.69
CA GLN A 66 -2.36 -18.37 -0.55
C GLN A 66 -1.77 -19.11 -1.77
N ASP A 67 -1.33 -20.34 -1.53
CA ASP A 67 -0.80 -21.19 -2.60
C ASP A 67 -1.87 -21.45 -3.67
N GLY A 68 -1.46 -21.38 -4.95
CA GLY A 68 -2.36 -21.54 -6.10
C GLY A 68 -3.12 -20.27 -6.52
N ILE A 69 -3.00 -19.15 -5.79
CA ILE A 69 -3.41 -17.84 -6.31
C ILE A 69 -2.30 -17.33 -7.23
N ASP A 70 -2.53 -17.44 -8.54
CA ASP A 70 -1.77 -16.68 -9.53
C ASP A 70 -2.24 -15.22 -9.47
N ALA A 71 -1.58 -14.45 -8.63
CA ALA A 71 -1.54 -13.02 -8.82
C ALA A 71 -0.88 -12.84 -10.19
N GLY A 72 -1.67 -12.45 -11.21
CA GLY A 72 -1.19 -12.33 -12.59
C GLY A 72 0.12 -11.54 -12.67
N LYS A 73 0.83 -11.62 -13.80
CA LYS A 73 2.18 -11.04 -13.96
C LYS A 73 2.32 -9.55 -13.58
N ASP A 74 1.21 -8.82 -13.48
CA ASP A 74 1.13 -7.41 -13.08
C ASP A 74 0.84 -7.19 -11.57
N ALA A 75 0.64 -8.26 -10.80
CA ALA A 75 0.39 -8.15 -9.37
C ALA A 75 1.69 -7.81 -8.64
N ILE A 76 1.63 -6.76 -7.82
CA ILE A 76 2.74 -6.26 -7.03
C ILE A 76 2.96 -7.22 -5.84
N VAL A 77 3.59 -8.36 -6.15
CA VAL A 77 3.89 -9.43 -5.21
C VAL A 77 5.40 -9.52 -5.03
N VAL A 78 5.82 -9.68 -3.78
CA VAL A 78 7.23 -9.85 -3.41
C VAL A 78 7.38 -11.13 -2.62
N ASP A 79 8.38 -11.93 -2.97
CA ASP A 79 8.79 -13.09 -2.21
C ASP A 79 9.71 -12.67 -1.05
N ALA A 80 9.33 -12.99 0.17
CA ALA A 80 10.10 -12.63 1.36
C ALA A 80 11.46 -13.33 1.42
N THR A 81 11.60 -14.52 0.82
CA THR A 81 12.87 -15.27 0.79
C THR A 81 13.92 -14.57 -0.08
N GLU A 82 13.50 -13.81 -1.09
CA GLU A 82 14.39 -13.04 -1.97
C GLU A 82 14.89 -11.76 -1.31
N VAL A 83 14.02 -11.08 -0.56
CA VAL A 83 14.29 -9.71 -0.05
C VAL A 83 14.70 -9.69 1.42
N ASN A 84 14.37 -10.72 2.18
CA ASN A 84 14.70 -10.85 3.61
C ASN A 84 14.92 -12.33 4.01
N PRO A 85 15.95 -13.02 3.48
CA PRO A 85 16.19 -14.43 3.79
C PRO A 85 16.47 -14.65 5.29
N GLU A 86 16.16 -15.86 5.79
CA GLU A 86 16.53 -16.24 7.16
C GLU A 86 18.06 -16.17 7.35
N PRO A 87 18.55 -15.60 8.47
CA PRO A 87 19.96 -15.66 8.82
C PRO A 87 20.42 -17.12 8.96
N LYS A 88 21.61 -17.45 8.46
CA LYS A 88 22.25 -18.76 8.64
C LYS A 88 22.76 -18.98 10.06
#